data_AF-A0A359AZT2-F1
#
_entry.id   AF-A0A359AZT2-F1
#
_cell.length_a   1.000
_cell.length_b   1.000
_cell.length_c   1.000
_cell.angle_alpha   90.00
_cell.angle_beta   90.00
_cell.angle_gamma   90.00
#
_symmetry.space_group_name_H-M   'P 1'
#
loop_
_entity.id
_entity.type
_entity.pdbx_description
1 polymer ?
#
loop_
_entity_poly.entity_id
_entity_poly.type
_entity_poly.pdbx_seq_one_letter_code
_entity_poly.pdbx_strand_id
1 'polypeptide(L)'
;IHICKSMLAWQKWGNGETPGSSGKKGDHLIGDYYVLFDKKYKSEVAGGISRGLSKEEAEEQSPLMAEAREMLRRWEAGDEEVVSLWKRMNGWVYAGFDETYRKLGVSFDKIYY
;
A
#
# COMPACT_ATOMS: atom_id res chain seq x y z
N ILE A 1 1.77 -9.23 0.56
CA ILE A 1 2.59 -8.08 0.10
C ILE A 1 1.79 -6.87 -0.41
N HIS A 2 0.56 -7.01 -0.96
CA HIS A 2 -0.16 -5.89 -1.59
C HIS A 2 -0.34 -4.67 -0.68
N ILE A 3 -0.68 -4.87 0.60
CA ILE A 3 -0.79 -3.75 1.55
C ILE A 3 0.56 -3.06 1.83
N CYS A 4 1.67 -3.81 1.84
CA CYS A 4 3.02 -3.26 1.98
C CYS A 4 3.38 -2.35 0.80
N LYS A 5 2.93 -2.66 -0.42
CA LYS A 5 3.11 -1.77 -1.58
C LYS A 5 2.41 -0.42 -1.37
N SER A 6 1.15 -0.44 -0.93
CA SER A 6 0.41 0.78 -0.62
C SER A 6 1.01 1.56 0.56
N MET A 7 1.41 0.87 1.63
CA MET A 7 2.07 1.47 2.80
C MET A 7 3.38 2.16 2.41
N LEU A 8 4.23 1.48 1.64
CA LEU A 8 5.48 2.04 1.16
C LEU A 8 5.26 3.25 0.24
N ALA A 9 4.27 3.16 -0.66
CA ALA A 9 3.93 4.29 -1.53
C ALA A 9 3.40 5.50 -0.75
N TRP A 10 2.59 5.26 0.28
CA TRP A 10 2.11 6.32 1.17
C TRP A 10 3.25 6.95 1.98
N GLN A 11 4.18 6.15 2.52
CA GLN A 11 5.36 6.67 3.23
C GLN A 11 6.26 7.52 2.33
N LYS A 12 6.48 7.10 1.07
CA LYS A 12 7.37 7.81 0.15
C LYS A 12 6.73 9.03 -0.51
N TRP A 13 5.45 8.94 -0.88
CA TRP A 13 4.79 9.93 -1.75
C TRP A 13 3.49 10.48 -1.19
N GLY A 14 2.99 9.96 -0.07
CA GLY A 14 1.71 10.36 0.48
C GLY A 14 1.75 11.65 1.30
N ASN A 15 2.93 12.10 1.74
CA ASN A 15 3.09 13.38 2.46
C ASN A 15 2.10 13.56 3.63
N GLY A 16 1.80 12.47 4.36
CA GLY A 16 0.85 12.49 5.47
C GLY A 16 -0.63 12.57 5.06
N GLU A 17 -0.97 12.37 3.78
CA GLU A 17 -2.35 12.38 3.30
C GLU A 17 -3.21 11.36 4.06
N THR A 18 -4.41 11.77 4.43
CA THR A 18 -5.40 10.94 5.09
C THR A 18 -6.71 10.96 4.30
N PRO A 19 -7.65 10.04 4.57
CA PRO A 19 -8.99 10.11 3.99
C PRO A 19 -9.66 11.47 4.26
N GLY A 20 -9.44 12.02 5.46
CA GLY A 20 -9.97 13.33 5.84
C GLY A 20 -9.35 14.50 5.07
N SER A 21 -8.03 14.50 4.84
CA SER A 21 -7.36 15.59 4.11
C SER A 21 -7.60 15.52 2.60
N SER A 22 -7.78 14.31 2.05
CA SER A 22 -8.00 14.10 0.62
C SER A 22 -9.47 14.15 0.20
N GLY A 23 -10.39 14.04 1.16
CA GLY A 23 -11.82 13.85 0.90
C GLY A 23 -12.15 12.51 0.23
N LYS A 24 -11.20 11.57 0.15
CA LYS A 24 -11.38 10.25 -0.46
C LYS A 24 -11.79 9.22 0.58
N LYS A 25 -12.59 8.25 0.15
CA LYS A 25 -12.88 7.05 0.95
C LYS A 25 -11.58 6.26 1.20
N GLY A 26 -11.42 5.65 2.37
CA GLY A 26 -10.12 5.12 2.79
C GLY A 26 -9.60 3.92 1.97
N ASP A 27 -10.49 3.02 1.55
CA ASP A 27 -10.25 1.97 0.57
C ASP A 27 -9.83 2.53 -0.80
N HIS A 28 -10.46 3.61 -1.29
CA HIS A 28 -10.07 4.27 -2.52
C HIS A 28 -8.70 4.93 -2.41
N LEU A 29 -8.43 5.61 -1.30
CA LEU A 29 -7.13 6.23 -1.03
C LEU A 29 -6.00 5.19 -1.05
N ILE A 30 -6.20 4.04 -0.39
CA ILE A 30 -5.20 2.97 -0.36
C ILE A 30 -5.04 2.29 -1.72
N GLY A 31 -6.13 2.18 -2.48
CA GLY A 31 -6.11 1.75 -3.88
C GLY A 31 -5.28 2.68 -4.76
N ASP A 32 -5.41 4.00 -4.59
CA ASP A 32 -4.61 4.98 -5.32
C ASP A 32 -3.11 4.81 -5.06
N TYR A 33 -2.72 4.56 -3.79
CA TYR A 33 -1.33 4.30 -3.44
C TYR A 33 -0.81 2.97 -4.00
N TYR A 34 -1.66 1.95 -4.09
CA TYR A 34 -1.31 0.70 -4.77
C TYR A 34 -0.99 0.97 -6.25
N VAL A 35 -1.85 1.72 -6.94
CA VAL A 35 -1.65 2.09 -8.35
C VAL A 35 -0.41 2.96 -8.51
N LEU A 36 -0.17 3.89 -7.59
CA LEU A 36 1.01 4.75 -7.60
C LEU A 36 2.30 3.92 -7.46
N PHE A 37 2.33 2.95 -6.54
CA PHE A 37 3.45 2.02 -6.40
C PHE A 37 3.74 1.31 -7.72
N ASP A 38 2.72 0.71 -8.34
CA ASP A 38 2.89 -0.06 -9.58
C ASP A 38 3.36 0.84 -10.75
N LYS A 39 2.92 2.11 -10.81
CA LYS A 39 3.44 3.09 -11.79
C LYS A 39 4.92 3.38 -11.57
N LYS A 40 5.32 3.63 -10.33
CA LYS A 40 6.72 3.91 -9.97
C LYS A 40 7.62 2.70 -10.21
N TYR A 41 7.16 1.51 -9.84
CA TYR A 41 7.83 0.25 -10.11
C TYR A 41 8.05 0.02 -11.62
N LYS A 42 7.01 0.21 -12.45
CA LYS A 42 7.15 0.09 -13.91
C LYS A 42 8.15 1.10 -14.48
N SER A 43 8.18 2.33 -13.97
CA SER A 43 9.15 3.34 -14.37
C SER A 43 10.58 2.95 -13.98
N GLU A 44 10.76 2.34 -12.82
CA GLU A 44 12.05 1.85 -12.34
C GLU A 44 12.57 0.69 -13.20
N VAL A 45 11.70 -0.28 -13.50
CA VAL A 45 12.01 -1.41 -14.40
C VAL A 45 12.36 -0.90 -15.79
N ALA A 46 11.58 0.04 -16.34
CA ALA A 46 11.87 0.66 -17.63
C ALA A 46 13.23 1.37 -17.64
N GLY A 47 13.61 2.01 -16.52
CA GLY A 47 14.93 2.62 -16.35
C GLY A 47 16.07 1.60 -16.18
N GLY A 48 15.79 0.39 -15.70
CA GLY A 48 16.73 -0.73 -15.73
C GLY A 48 16.96 -1.24 -17.15
N ILE A 49 15.88 -1.44 -17.90
CA ILE A 49 15.92 -1.89 -19.30
C ILE A 49 16.67 -0.88 -20.18
N SER A 50 16.44 0.43 -19.99
CA SER A 50 17.17 1.46 -20.75
C SER A 50 18.67 1.49 -20.44
N ARG A 51 19.10 0.95 -19.29
CA ARG A 51 20.51 0.77 -18.91
C ARG A 51 21.10 -0.55 -19.41
N GLY A 52 20.34 -1.34 -20.17
CA GLY A 52 20.81 -2.57 -20.80
C GLY A 52 20.52 -3.85 -20.01
N LEU A 53 19.74 -3.78 -18.92
CA LEU A 53 19.28 -4.97 -18.21
C LEU A 53 18.16 -5.66 -18.99
N SER A 54 18.05 -6.98 -18.86
CA SER A 54 16.81 -7.67 -19.21
C SER A 54 15.67 -7.20 -18.31
N LYS A 55 14.43 -7.47 -18.73
CA LYS A 55 13.25 -7.14 -17.93
C LYS A 55 13.31 -7.87 -16.59
N GLU A 56 13.69 -9.15 -16.61
CA GLU A 56 13.79 -10.01 -15.44
C GLU A 56 14.83 -9.47 -14.45
N GLU A 57 16.02 -9.09 -14.93
CA GLU A 57 17.06 -8.48 -14.08
C GLU A 57 16.61 -7.12 -13.51
N ALA A 58 15.91 -6.30 -14.31
CA ALA A 58 15.41 -5.01 -13.85
C ALA A 58 14.30 -5.15 -12.79
N GLU A 59 13.47 -6.18 -12.89
CA GLU A 59 12.46 -6.53 -11.87
C GLU A 59 13.11 -7.09 -10.60
N GLU A 60 14.13 -7.94 -10.73
CA GLU A 60 14.86 -8.53 -9.60
C GLU A 60 15.68 -7.48 -8.83
N GLN A 61 16.31 -6.56 -9.55
CA GLN A 61 17.12 -5.48 -8.97
C GLN A 61 16.30 -4.27 -8.51
N SER A 62 14.97 -4.31 -8.61
CA SER A 62 14.08 -3.22 -8.21
C SER A 62 14.24 -2.83 -6.73
N PRO A 63 14.77 -1.63 -6.41
CA PRO A 63 14.79 -1.14 -5.04
C PRO A 63 13.39 -1.06 -4.42
N LEU A 64 12.37 -0.64 -5.20
CA LEU A 64 11.00 -0.54 -4.68
C LEU A 64 10.44 -1.89 -4.22
N MET A 65 10.69 -2.96 -4.97
CA MET A 65 10.25 -4.30 -4.53
C MET A 65 11.09 -4.86 -3.39
N ALA A 66 12.40 -4.55 -3.34
CA ALA A 66 13.24 -4.91 -2.21
C ALA A 66 12.73 -4.25 -0.91
N GLU A 67 12.44 -2.95 -0.94
CA GLU A 67 11.88 -2.21 0.19
C GLU A 67 10.50 -2.75 0.60
N ALA A 68 9.64 -3.10 -0.37
CA ALA A 68 8.32 -3.66 -0.05
C ALA A 68 8.41 -5.04 0.61
N ARG A 69 9.38 -5.88 0.22
CA ARG A 69 9.67 -7.17 0.86
C ARG A 69 10.25 -6.97 2.25
N GLU A 70 11.12 -5.99 2.42
CA GLU A 70 11.70 -5.69 3.73
C GLU A 70 10.65 -5.16 4.71
N MET A 71 9.75 -4.29 4.26
CA MET A 71 8.60 -3.87 5.05
C MET A 71 7.72 -5.05 5.47
N LEU A 72 7.53 -6.05 4.60
CA LEU A 72 6.79 -7.26 4.96
C LEU A 72 7.50 -8.04 6.08
N ARG A 73 8.82 -8.25 5.98
CA ARG A 73 9.59 -8.92 7.03
C ARG A 73 9.53 -8.17 8.36
N ARG A 74 9.67 -6.84 8.34
CA ARG A 74 9.52 -5.99 9.54
C ARG A 74 8.14 -6.14 10.16
N TRP A 75 7.09 -6.16 9.33
CA TRP A 75 5.72 -6.39 9.80
C TRP A 75 5.56 -7.77 10.46
N GLU A 76 6.10 -8.82 9.84
CA GLU A 76 6.09 -10.19 10.40
C GLU A 76 6.89 -10.31 11.69
N ALA A 77 7.97 -9.53 11.83
CA ALA A 77 8.76 -9.41 13.04
C ALA A 77 8.09 -8.56 14.15
N GLY A 78 6.93 -7.97 13.88
CA GLY A 78 6.20 -7.15 14.85
C GLY A 78 6.78 -5.75 15.07
N ASP A 79 7.54 -5.22 14.11
CA ASP A 79 8.09 -3.86 14.15
C ASP A 79 6.99 -2.83 14.44
N GLU A 80 7.13 -2.07 15.52
CA GLU A 80 6.08 -1.20 16.03
C GLU A 80 5.66 -0.12 15.03
N GLU A 81 6.62 0.44 14.28
CA GLU A 81 6.34 1.49 13.30
C GLU A 81 5.52 0.93 12.13
N VAL A 82 5.95 -0.21 11.59
CA VAL A 82 5.30 -0.84 10.45
C VAL A 82 3.92 -1.40 10.84
N VAL A 83 3.81 -2.00 12.03
CA VAL A 83 2.52 -2.48 12.56
C VAL A 83 1.58 -1.31 12.85
N SER A 84 2.08 -0.19 13.40
CA SER A 84 1.25 1.00 13.62
C SER A 84 0.77 1.61 12.31
N LEU A 85 1.62 1.65 11.28
CA LEU A 85 1.23 2.12 9.95
C LEU A 85 0.17 1.20 9.34
N TRP A 86 0.39 -0.11 9.42
CA TRP A 86 -0.56 -1.11 8.95
C TRP A 86 -1.92 -0.95 9.63
N LYS A 87 -1.97 -0.85 10.97
CA LYS A 87 -3.21 -0.63 11.72
C LYS A 87 -3.94 0.63 11.26
N ARG A 88 -3.19 1.73 11.07
CA ARG A 88 -3.76 3.02 10.62
C ARG A 88 -4.37 2.90 9.22
N MET A 89 -3.61 2.38 8.26
CA MET A 89 -4.08 2.26 6.87
C MET A 89 -5.21 1.25 6.77
N ASN A 90 -5.11 0.10 7.44
CA ASN A 90 -6.18 -0.89 7.42
C ASN A 90 -7.47 -0.35 8.07
N GLY A 91 -7.34 0.47 9.12
CA GLY A 91 -8.47 1.21 9.72
C GLY A 91 -9.19 2.11 8.72
N TRP A 92 -8.47 2.74 7.77
CA TRP A 92 -9.10 3.53 6.70
C TRP A 92 -9.89 2.67 5.73
N VAL A 93 -9.38 1.49 5.38
CA VAL A 93 -10.09 0.53 4.51
C VAL A 93 -11.40 0.11 5.17
N TYR A 94 -11.36 -0.29 6.44
CA TYR A 94 -12.57 -0.70 7.17
C TYR A 94 -13.57 0.44 7.34
N ALA A 95 -13.11 1.65 7.69
CA ALA A 95 -13.99 2.81 7.79
C ALA A 95 -14.67 3.14 6.44
N GLY A 96 -13.94 2.95 5.32
CA GLY A 96 -14.51 3.09 3.99
C GLY A 96 -15.53 1.99 3.66
N PHE A 97 -15.28 0.75 4.07
CA PHE A 97 -16.24 -0.33 3.88
C PHE A 97 -17.47 -0.18 4.76
N ASP A 98 -17.34 0.26 6.01
CA ASP A 98 -18.47 0.55 6.90
C ASP A 98 -19.44 1.58 6.32
N GLU A 99 -18.94 2.55 5.55
CA GLU A 99 -19.79 3.51 4.84
C GLU A 99 -20.60 2.82 3.72
N THR A 100 -19.98 1.87 3.01
CA THR A 100 -20.66 1.06 1.99
C THR A 100 -21.63 0.07 2.62
N TYR A 101 -21.25 -0.62 3.69
CA TYR A 101 -22.09 -1.58 4.40
C TYR A 101 -23.28 -0.93 5.09
N ARG A 102 -23.12 0.27 5.68
CA ARG A 102 -24.25 1.07 6.18
C ARG A 102 -25.21 1.51 5.08
N LYS A 103 -24.70 1.87 3.90
CA LYS A 103 -25.55 2.18 2.72
C LYS A 103 -26.30 0.96 2.19
N LEU A 104 -25.77 -0.25 2.43
CA LEU A 104 -26.35 -1.52 1.98
C LEU A 104 -27.17 -2.25 3.06
N GLY A 105 -27.26 -1.73 4.29
CA GLY A 105 -28.06 -2.30 5.38
C GLY A 105 -27.51 -3.59 5.99
N VAL A 106 -26.22 -3.87 5.83
CA VAL A 106 -25.56 -5.09 6.33
C VAL A 106 -24.62 -4.74 7.48
N SER A 107 -24.78 -5.35 8.65
CA SER A 107 -23.83 -5.28 9.77
C SER A 107 -23.14 -6.63 9.97
N PHE A 108 -21.83 -6.65 10.11
CA PHE A 108 -21.08 -7.88 10.44
C PHE A 108 -20.68 -7.88 11.92
N ASP A 109 -21.08 -8.92 12.65
CA ASP A 109 -20.76 -9.07 14.08
C ASP A 109 -19.29 -9.40 14.36
N LYS A 110 -18.52 -9.89 13.37
CA LYS A 110 -17.09 -10.24 13.54
C LYS A 110 -16.28 -9.98 12.28
N ILE A 111 -15.22 -9.19 12.44
CA ILE A 111 -14.11 -9.06 11.49
C ILE A 111 -12.97 -9.91 12.05
N TYR A 112 -12.62 -11.01 11.39
CA TYR A 112 -11.48 -11.84 11.77
C TYR A 112 -10.19 -11.24 11.18
N TYR A 113 -9.17 -11.06 12.03
CA TYR A 113 -7.81 -10.60 11.71
C TYR A 113 -6.86 -11.78 11.61
#